data_AF-A0A1F3TYQ8-F1
#
_entry.id   AF-A0A1F3TYQ8-F1
#
_cell.length_a   1.000
_cell.length_b   1.000
_cell.length_c   1.000
_cell.angle_alpha   90.00
_cell.angle_beta   90.00
_cell.angle_gamma   90.00
#
_symmetry.space_group_name_H-M   'P 1'
#
loop_
_entity.id
_entity.type
_entity.pdbx_description
1 polymer ?
#
loop_
_entity_poly.entity_id
_entity_poly.type
_entity_poly.pdbx_seq_one_letter_code
_entity_poly.pdbx_strand_id
1 'polypeptide(L)'
;MKPLWITFIVGFFILFSFQNCQNPPHMDEINSLSTNSQMTTGDSSKVSLASERLREIQLYMQVSEQSVRNGKTFSMVGQQIYSFQFENNGLSNSFSVKSESTGVSQFYCLSESLKNELQLILNSASVCKAEDSNQPDQVCAAVMKPGYGQIITESNQYDLGAATDSCGNNSVDLCDSEGDLLKGFTQHLSSQLANLVCE
;
A
#
# COMPACT_ATOMS: atom_id res chain seq x y z
N MET A 1 35.60 14.36 52.20
CA MET A 1 36.23 14.73 50.91
C MET A 1 35.29 14.29 49.81
N LYS A 2 34.79 15.23 49.00
CA LYS A 2 33.47 15.17 48.34
C LYS A 2 33.53 14.46 46.97
N PRO A 3 32.55 13.61 46.64
CA PRO A 3 32.39 12.97 45.33
C PRO A 3 31.71 13.93 44.34
N LEU A 4 32.31 15.10 44.09
CA LEU A 4 31.71 16.15 43.25
C LEU A 4 32.17 16.09 41.79
N TRP A 5 33.21 15.30 41.50
CA TRP A 5 33.79 15.17 40.17
C TRP A 5 33.08 14.14 39.28
N ILE A 6 32.46 13.11 39.87
CA ILE A 6 31.84 12.01 39.10
C ILE A 6 30.54 12.48 38.40
N THR A 7 29.79 13.39 39.02
CA THR A 7 28.56 13.95 38.45
C THR A 7 28.81 14.85 37.23
N PHE A 8 29.98 15.49 37.13
CA PHE A 8 30.31 16.32 35.97
C PHE A 8 30.64 15.49 34.72
N ILE A 9 31.23 14.30 34.90
CA ILE A 9 31.59 13.41 33.79
C ILE A 9 30.35 12.76 33.18
N VAL A 10 29.38 12.34 34.00
CA VAL A 10 28.13 11.73 33.50
C VAL A 10 27.26 12.73 32.73
N GLY A 11 27.20 13.99 33.17
CA GLY A 11 26.46 15.05 32.44
C GLY A 11 27.06 15.39 31.08
N PHE A 12 28.39 15.32 30.93
CA PHE A 12 29.07 15.60 29.67
C PHE A 12 28.85 14.51 28.61
N PHE A 13 28.78 13.23 29.00
CA PHE A 13 28.50 12.13 28.06
C PHE A 13 27.07 12.14 27.50
N ILE A 14 26.09 12.61 28.28
CA ILE A 14 24.70 12.70 27.80
C ILE A 14 24.55 13.78 26.72
N LEU A 15 25.29 14.89 26.80
CA LEU A 15 25.20 15.98 25.82
C LEU A 15 25.88 15.65 24.46
N PHE A 16 26.88 14.76 24.43
CA PHE A 16 27.49 14.30 23.17
C PHE A 16 26.72 13.16 22.49
N SER A 17 25.78 12.52 23.19
CA SER A 17 24.99 11.41 22.63
C SER A 17 23.89 11.88 21.67
N PHE A 18 23.57 13.18 21.62
CA PHE A 18 22.54 13.74 20.74
C PHE A 18 23.09 14.36 19.44
N GLN A 19 24.41 14.44 19.24
CA GLN A 19 25.00 15.02 18.02
C GLN A 19 25.18 14.01 16.87
N ASN A 20 24.89 12.72 17.07
CA ASN A 20 25.01 11.67 16.05
C ASN A 20 23.67 11.21 15.43
N CYS A 21 22.56 11.93 15.67
CA CYS A 21 21.26 11.63 15.05
C CYS A 21 20.87 12.61 13.92
N GLN A 22 21.84 13.29 13.31
CA GLN A 22 21.64 14.01 12.05
C GLN A 22 22.72 13.58 11.07
N ASN A 23 22.48 12.42 10.43
CA ASN A 23 22.81 12.12 9.04
C ASN A 23 22.49 10.65 8.80
N PRO A 24 21.33 10.29 8.21
CA PRO A 24 21.22 8.99 7.58
C PRO A 24 22.29 8.92 6.47
N PRO A 25 23.16 7.90 6.44
CA PRO A 25 24.00 7.65 5.27
C PRO A 25 23.07 7.21 4.12
N HIS A 26 23.24 7.83 2.95
CA HIS A 26 22.45 7.68 1.71
C HIS A 26 21.09 8.41 1.64
N MET A 27 21.14 9.70 1.30
CA MET A 27 20.05 10.36 0.55
C MET A 27 20.49 10.81 -0.86
N ASP A 28 21.72 10.52 -1.29
CA ASP A 28 22.24 10.96 -2.58
C ASP A 28 21.98 9.99 -3.74
N GLU A 29 21.29 8.86 -3.52
CA GLU A 29 20.95 7.89 -4.58
C GLU A 29 19.47 7.90 -4.97
N ILE A 30 18.67 8.82 -4.39
CA ILE A 30 17.27 9.05 -4.81
C ILE A 30 17.15 10.24 -5.78
N ASN A 31 18.16 11.14 -5.81
CA ASN A 31 18.18 12.30 -6.71
C ASN A 31 18.81 12.03 -8.09
N SER A 32 19.30 10.81 -8.36
CA SER A 32 19.87 10.44 -9.67
C SER A 32 18.89 9.69 -10.58
N LEU A 33 17.69 9.34 -10.12
CA LEU A 33 16.60 8.80 -10.96
C LEU A 33 15.53 9.84 -11.35
N SER A 34 15.70 11.11 -11.00
CA SER A 34 14.76 12.20 -11.33
C SER A 34 15.13 12.98 -12.60
N THR A 35 16.12 12.54 -13.38
CA THR A 35 16.49 13.19 -14.64
C THR A 35 15.82 12.49 -15.82
N ASN A 36 14.49 12.62 -15.94
CA ASN A 36 13.70 12.60 -17.18
C ASN A 36 12.17 12.64 -16.94
N SER A 37 11.69 13.22 -15.85
CA SER A 37 10.29 13.65 -15.78
C SER A 37 10.17 15.03 -16.44
N GLN A 38 10.08 15.00 -17.77
CA GLN A 38 9.65 16.12 -18.57
C GLN A 38 8.28 16.57 -18.04
N MET A 39 8.24 17.73 -17.36
CA MET A 39 7.01 18.41 -16.97
C MET A 39 6.18 18.65 -18.24
N THR A 40 5.16 17.82 -18.43
CA THR A 40 4.05 18.08 -19.32
C THR A 40 3.01 18.79 -18.49
N THR A 41 2.75 20.05 -18.84
CA THR A 41 1.65 20.84 -18.30
C THR A 41 0.32 20.15 -18.57
N GLY A 42 -0.39 19.85 -17.49
CA GLY A 42 -1.86 19.90 -17.41
C GLY A 42 -2.64 18.97 -18.33
N ASP A 43 -2.71 17.70 -17.94
CA ASP A 43 -3.94 16.90 -18.00
C ASP A 43 -3.84 15.89 -16.86
N SER A 44 -4.87 15.75 -16.03
CA SER A 44 -4.99 14.64 -15.08
C SER A 44 -4.72 13.35 -15.85
N SER A 45 -3.59 12.70 -15.58
CA SER A 45 -3.20 11.45 -16.24
C SER A 45 -4.18 10.37 -15.79
N LYS A 46 -5.23 10.17 -16.59
CA LYS A 46 -6.20 9.09 -16.43
C LYS A 46 -5.74 7.93 -17.28
N VAL A 47 -5.29 6.86 -16.63
CA VAL A 47 -4.89 5.62 -17.32
C VAL A 47 -6.04 4.63 -17.22
N SER A 48 -6.68 4.32 -18.36
CA SER A 48 -7.74 3.30 -18.40
C SER A 48 -7.14 1.91 -18.22
N LEU A 49 -7.63 1.16 -17.23
CA LEU A 49 -7.14 -0.19 -16.98
C LEU A 49 -7.59 -1.19 -18.05
N ALA A 50 -8.70 -0.92 -18.75
CA ALA A 50 -9.17 -1.75 -19.85
C ALA A 50 -8.23 -1.75 -21.07
N SER A 51 -7.44 -0.69 -21.25
CA SER A 51 -6.43 -0.61 -22.32
C SER A 51 -5.07 -1.20 -21.90
N GLU A 52 -4.88 -1.46 -20.62
CA GLU A 52 -3.63 -1.98 -20.07
C GLU A 52 -3.66 -3.52 -19.99
N ARG A 53 -2.49 -4.13 -20.10
CA ARG A 53 -2.34 -5.56 -19.82
C ARG A 53 -2.04 -5.76 -18.34
N LEU A 54 -3.09 -6.07 -17.59
CA LEU A 54 -3.00 -6.41 -16.18
C LEU A 54 -2.19 -7.70 -16.00
N ARG A 55 -1.27 -7.71 -15.02
CA ARG A 55 -0.48 -8.88 -14.63
C ARG A 55 -0.92 -9.40 -13.27
N GLU A 56 -1.05 -8.50 -12.31
CA GLU A 56 -1.40 -8.84 -10.94
C GLU A 56 -2.14 -7.69 -10.26
N ILE A 57 -3.05 -8.03 -9.35
CA ILE A 57 -3.65 -7.10 -8.40
C ILE A 57 -3.43 -7.65 -7.01
N GLN A 58 -2.95 -6.80 -6.11
CA GLN A 58 -2.81 -7.09 -4.69
C GLN A 58 -3.75 -6.20 -3.90
N LEU A 59 -4.57 -6.77 -3.02
CA LEU A 59 -5.47 -6.01 -2.14
C LEU A 59 -5.08 -6.25 -0.69
N TYR A 60 -4.98 -5.17 0.08
CA TYR A 60 -4.52 -5.19 1.46
C TYR A 60 -5.70 -5.04 2.40
N MET A 61 -5.88 -6.02 3.28
CA MET A 61 -6.94 -6.00 4.28
C MET A 61 -6.36 -6.13 5.68
N GLN A 62 -6.77 -5.24 6.57
CA GLN A 62 -6.50 -5.37 7.99
C GLN A 62 -7.44 -6.40 8.60
N VAL A 63 -6.89 -7.39 9.29
CA VAL A 63 -7.66 -8.43 9.97
C VAL A 63 -7.26 -8.50 11.44
N SER A 64 -8.23 -8.74 12.31
CA SER A 64 -7.92 -9.02 13.72
C SER A 64 -7.47 -10.46 13.85
N GLU A 65 -6.22 -10.65 14.24
CA GLU A 65 -5.63 -11.95 14.50
C GLU A 65 -5.50 -12.17 16.00
N GLN A 66 -5.69 -13.41 16.44
CA GLN A 66 -5.49 -13.79 17.83
C GLN A 66 -4.19 -14.59 17.95
N SER A 67 -3.33 -14.18 18.88
CA SER A 67 -2.11 -14.90 19.22
C SER A 67 -2.14 -15.31 20.69
N VAL A 68 -1.77 -16.56 20.98
CA VAL A 68 -1.69 -17.07 22.35
C VAL A 68 -0.22 -17.06 22.78
N ARG A 69 0.10 -16.25 23.79
CA ARG A 69 1.44 -16.20 24.39
C ARG A 69 1.34 -16.41 25.89
N ASN A 70 2.04 -17.41 26.41
CA ASN A 70 2.03 -17.77 27.84
C ASN A 70 0.61 -18.00 28.41
N GLY A 71 -0.27 -18.66 27.64
CA GLY A 71 -1.65 -18.94 28.05
C GLY A 71 -2.58 -17.73 28.05
N LYS A 72 -2.13 -16.56 27.56
CA LYS A 72 -2.96 -15.37 27.36
C LYS A 72 -3.20 -15.13 25.88
N THR A 73 -4.44 -14.82 25.52
CA THR A 73 -4.83 -14.43 24.16
C THR A 73 -4.65 -12.93 23.99
N PHE A 74 -3.95 -12.55 22.93
CA PHE A 74 -3.77 -11.17 22.51
C PHE A 74 -4.43 -10.99 21.15
N SER A 75 -5.27 -9.97 21.01
CA SER A 75 -5.74 -9.51 19.70
C SER A 75 -4.70 -8.56 19.13
N MET A 76 -4.22 -8.86 17.94
CA MET A 76 -3.37 -7.99 17.13
C MET A 76 -4.10 -7.66 15.83
N VAL A 77 -3.73 -6.53 15.22
CA VAL A 77 -4.16 -6.20 13.86
C VAL A 77 -3.05 -6.69 12.93
N GLY A 78 -3.34 -7.72 12.15
CA GLY A 78 -2.50 -8.21 11.07
C GLY A 78 -2.96 -7.65 9.73
N GLN A 79 -2.15 -7.88 8.69
CA GLN A 79 -2.52 -7.60 7.31
C GLN A 79 -2.56 -8.91 6.50
N GLN A 80 -3.59 -9.04 5.67
CA GLN A 80 -3.70 -10.05 4.64
C GLN A 80 -3.57 -9.41 3.26
N ILE A 81 -2.78 -10.05 2.40
CA ILE A 81 -2.56 -9.65 1.01
C ILE A 81 -3.29 -10.66 0.12
N TYR A 82 -4.25 -10.17 -0.65
CA TYR A 82 -5.03 -10.94 -1.62
C TYR A 82 -4.42 -10.70 -3.00
N SER A 83 -3.78 -11.72 -3.60
CA SER A 83 -3.10 -11.64 -4.89
C SER A 83 -3.89 -12.34 -5.99
N PHE A 84 -4.30 -11.59 -7.00
CA PHE A 84 -5.01 -12.05 -8.19
C PHE A 84 -4.09 -11.97 -9.40
N GLN A 85 -3.88 -13.09 -10.09
CA GLN A 85 -3.03 -13.13 -11.28
C GLN A 85 -3.87 -13.09 -12.56
N PHE A 86 -3.31 -12.46 -13.58
CA PHE A 86 -3.91 -12.37 -14.91
C PHE A 86 -3.05 -13.11 -15.92
N GLU A 87 -3.65 -14.06 -16.63
CA GLU A 87 -3.01 -14.84 -17.69
C GLU A 87 -3.76 -14.60 -19.01
N ASN A 88 -3.04 -14.24 -20.08
CA ASN A 88 -3.62 -13.99 -21.41
C ASN A 88 -4.80 -12.99 -21.40
N ASN A 89 -4.70 -11.89 -20.64
CA ASN A 89 -5.76 -10.90 -20.40
C ASN A 89 -7.01 -11.44 -19.66
N GLY A 90 -6.96 -12.67 -19.14
CA GLY A 90 -8.00 -13.25 -18.31
C GLY A 90 -7.58 -13.30 -16.85
N LEU A 91 -8.53 -13.02 -15.95
CA LEU A 91 -8.33 -13.27 -14.52
C LEU A 91 -8.19 -14.79 -14.29
N SER A 92 -7.16 -15.19 -13.54
CA SER A 92 -6.99 -16.59 -13.12
C SER A 92 -8.20 -17.06 -12.31
N ASN A 93 -8.49 -18.35 -12.36
CA ASN A 93 -9.55 -18.95 -11.55
C ASN A 93 -9.15 -19.08 -10.09
N SER A 94 -7.89 -18.84 -9.74
CA SER A 94 -7.40 -18.88 -8.37
C SER A 94 -6.74 -17.58 -7.95
N PHE A 95 -6.72 -17.37 -6.64
CA PHE A 95 -6.02 -16.27 -5.99
C PHE A 95 -5.36 -16.79 -4.72
N SER A 96 -4.36 -16.06 -4.23
CA SER A 96 -3.70 -16.39 -2.97
C SER A 96 -3.98 -15.35 -1.91
N VAL A 97 -4.08 -15.79 -0.67
CA VAL A 97 -4.15 -14.92 0.51
C VAL A 97 -2.94 -15.19 1.38
N LYS A 98 -2.10 -14.18 1.57
CA LYS A 98 -0.92 -14.23 2.41
C LYS A 98 -1.13 -13.40 3.67
N SER A 99 -0.99 -14.01 4.85
CA SER A 99 -0.92 -13.27 6.12
C SER A 99 0.51 -12.75 6.31
N GLU A 100 0.67 -11.44 6.50
CA GLU A 100 1.99 -10.84 6.72
C GLU A 100 2.61 -11.25 8.06
N SER A 101 1.78 -11.42 9.10
CA SER A 101 2.24 -11.74 10.45
C SER A 101 2.80 -13.16 10.56
N THR A 102 2.19 -14.11 9.85
CA THR A 102 2.55 -15.54 9.88
C THR A 102 3.39 -15.95 8.67
N GLY A 103 3.35 -15.19 7.58
CA GLY A 103 3.95 -15.55 6.30
C GLY A 103 3.24 -16.69 5.57
N VAL A 104 2.15 -17.23 6.12
CA VAL A 104 1.40 -18.35 5.53
C VAL A 104 0.62 -17.85 4.32
N SER A 105 0.76 -18.56 3.20
CA SER A 105 0.01 -18.32 1.97
C SER A 105 -0.97 -19.47 1.74
N GLN A 106 -2.23 -19.13 1.46
CA GLN A 106 -3.32 -20.07 1.16
C GLN A 106 -3.88 -19.76 -0.23
N PHE A 107 -4.28 -20.80 -0.96
CA PHE A 107 -4.85 -20.67 -2.30
C PHE A 107 -6.35 -20.93 -2.27
N TYR A 108 -7.08 -20.13 -3.02
CA TYR A 108 -8.53 -20.16 -3.13
C TYR A 108 -8.94 -20.07 -4.59
N CYS A 109 -10.15 -20.56 -4.89
CA CYS A 109 -10.72 -20.52 -6.23
C CYS A 109 -11.85 -19.50 -6.28
N LEU A 110 -11.78 -18.61 -7.27
CA LEU A 110 -12.84 -17.64 -7.54
C LEU A 110 -14.05 -18.35 -8.16
N SER A 111 -15.23 -18.03 -7.65
CA SER A 111 -16.47 -18.35 -8.36
C SER A 111 -16.59 -17.50 -9.62
N GLU A 112 -17.34 -18.00 -10.61
CA GLU A 112 -17.59 -17.27 -11.85
C GLU A 112 -18.25 -15.90 -11.58
N SER A 113 -19.10 -15.80 -10.55
CA SER A 113 -19.72 -14.54 -10.14
C SER A 113 -18.67 -13.52 -9.66
N LEU A 114 -17.76 -13.92 -8.76
CA LEU A 114 -16.74 -13.03 -8.21
C LEU A 114 -15.71 -12.64 -9.27
N LYS A 115 -15.38 -13.57 -10.17
CA LYS A 115 -14.50 -13.33 -11.32
C LYS A 115 -15.06 -12.24 -12.23
N ASN A 116 -16.32 -12.38 -12.61
CA ASN A 116 -17.01 -11.40 -13.46
C ASN A 116 -17.14 -10.04 -12.77
N GLU A 117 -17.46 -10.01 -11.47
CA GLU A 117 -17.53 -8.78 -10.69
C GLU A 117 -16.20 -8.03 -10.68
N LEU A 118 -15.09 -8.71 -10.35
CA LEU A 118 -13.76 -8.11 -10.36
C LEU A 118 -13.36 -7.62 -11.75
N GLN A 119 -13.60 -8.41 -12.80
CA GLN A 119 -13.32 -7.99 -14.18
C GLN A 119 -14.14 -6.77 -14.59
N LEU A 120 -15.43 -6.68 -14.19
CA LEU A 120 -16.26 -5.52 -14.48
C LEU A 120 -15.71 -4.26 -13.81
N ILE A 121 -15.36 -4.34 -12.52
CA ILE A 121 -14.77 -3.21 -11.78
C ILE A 121 -13.52 -2.71 -12.50
N LEU A 122 -12.60 -3.63 -12.86
CA LEU A 122 -11.33 -3.27 -13.49
C LEU A 122 -11.48 -2.76 -14.91
N ASN A 123 -12.42 -3.29 -15.68
CA ASN A 123 -12.68 -2.83 -17.05
C ASN A 123 -13.34 -1.44 -17.07
N SER A 124 -14.11 -1.07 -16.04
CA SER A 124 -14.63 0.29 -15.91
C SER A 124 -13.63 1.26 -15.28
N ALA A 125 -12.68 0.74 -14.49
CA ALA A 125 -11.79 1.56 -13.71
C ALA A 125 -10.69 2.23 -14.54
N SER A 126 -10.28 3.39 -14.06
CA SER A 126 -9.09 4.09 -14.53
C SER A 126 -8.30 4.55 -13.33
N VAL A 127 -6.98 4.56 -13.43
CA VAL A 127 -6.10 5.12 -12.41
C VAL A 127 -6.01 6.62 -12.62
N CYS A 128 -6.32 7.40 -11.58
CA CYS A 128 -6.01 8.82 -11.51
C CYS A 128 -4.84 9.05 -10.56
N LYS A 129 -3.93 9.91 -10.99
CA LYS A 129 -3.02 10.58 -10.07
C LYS A 129 -3.65 11.90 -9.67
N ALA A 130 -3.67 12.20 -8.37
CA ALA A 130 -4.04 13.54 -7.92
C ALA A 130 -3.13 14.57 -8.61
N GLU A 131 -3.74 15.63 -9.11
CA GLU A 131 -2.96 16.74 -9.64
C GLU A 131 -2.20 17.38 -8.49
N ASP A 132 -0.98 17.85 -8.78
CA ASP A 132 -0.24 18.68 -7.85
C ASP A 132 -1.04 19.98 -7.65
N SER A 133 -1.90 19.98 -6.63
CA SER A 133 -2.58 21.17 -6.15
C SER A 133 -1.55 22.01 -5.37
N ASN A 134 -0.51 22.45 -6.08
CA ASN A 134 0.46 23.41 -5.59
C ASN A 134 -0.20 24.78 -5.59
N GLN A 135 -1.25 24.93 -4.78
CA GLN A 135 -1.71 26.26 -4.39
C GLN A 135 -0.57 26.89 -3.59
N PRO A 136 -0.10 28.10 -3.95
CA PRO A 136 1.14 28.67 -3.42
C PRO A 136 1.13 28.90 -1.90
N ASP A 137 -0.03 28.81 -1.24
CA ASP A 137 -0.20 29.01 0.20
C ASP A 137 -0.60 27.73 0.97
N GLN A 138 -0.65 26.56 0.31
CA GLN A 138 -1.07 25.32 0.95
C GLN A 138 0.10 24.61 1.63
N VAL A 139 0.12 24.61 2.96
CA VAL A 139 1.08 23.85 3.76
C VAL A 139 0.53 22.47 4.03
N CYS A 140 1.17 21.44 3.46
CA CYS A 140 0.81 20.05 3.66
C CYS A 140 1.70 19.41 4.74
N ALA A 141 1.10 18.80 5.76
CA ALA A 141 1.84 17.95 6.68
C ALA A 141 2.26 16.66 5.97
N ALA A 142 3.48 16.19 6.27
CA ALA A 142 3.92 14.85 5.88
C ALA A 142 3.10 13.80 6.64
N VAL A 143 2.26 13.06 5.92
CA VAL A 143 1.40 12.02 6.48
C VAL A 143 1.52 10.80 5.59
N MET A 144 1.95 9.68 6.16
CA MET A 144 1.98 8.41 5.45
C MET A 144 0.61 7.73 5.59
N LYS A 145 -0.15 7.72 4.50
CA LYS A 145 -1.37 6.92 4.36
C LYS A 145 -1.03 5.65 3.58
N PRO A 146 -1.13 4.45 4.19
CA PRO A 146 -0.91 3.21 3.46
C PRO A 146 -1.98 3.04 2.38
N GLY A 147 -1.59 2.48 1.24
CA GLY A 147 -2.52 2.07 0.20
C GLY A 147 -3.41 0.91 0.65
N TYR A 148 -4.51 0.71 -0.04
CA TYR A 148 -5.39 -0.45 0.14
C TYR A 148 -5.16 -1.54 -0.91
N GLY A 149 -4.31 -1.29 -1.90
CA GLY A 149 -3.94 -2.28 -2.88
C GLY A 149 -2.90 -1.78 -3.87
N GLN A 150 -2.56 -2.63 -4.81
CA GLN A 150 -1.61 -2.38 -5.87
C GLN A 150 -2.08 -3.02 -7.16
N ILE A 151 -1.97 -2.31 -8.28
CA ILE A 151 -2.23 -2.83 -9.62
C ILE A 151 -0.90 -2.87 -10.37
N ILE A 152 -0.56 -4.04 -10.89
CA ILE A 152 0.66 -4.29 -11.65
C ILE A 152 0.25 -4.59 -13.09
N THR A 153 0.70 -3.75 -14.03
CA THR A 153 0.56 -3.98 -15.47
C THR A 153 1.89 -4.46 -16.07
N GLU A 154 1.95 -4.68 -17.38
CA GLU A 154 3.22 -4.95 -18.06
C GLU A 154 4.21 -3.78 -17.97
N SER A 155 3.71 -2.54 -17.89
CA SER A 155 4.55 -1.34 -18.00
C SER A 155 4.67 -0.57 -16.68
N ASN A 156 3.66 -0.65 -15.82
CA ASN A 156 3.51 0.23 -14.67
C ASN A 156 3.07 -0.53 -13.41
N GLN A 157 3.32 0.10 -12.27
CA GLN A 157 2.83 -0.32 -10.96
C GLN A 157 2.14 0.87 -10.30
N TYR A 158 0.94 0.66 -9.78
CA TYR A 158 0.11 1.70 -9.16
C TYR A 158 -0.24 1.30 -7.73
N ASP A 159 0.23 2.08 -6.75
CA ASP A 159 -0.10 1.90 -5.33
C ASP A 159 -1.38 2.65 -4.98
N LEU A 160 -2.50 1.92 -4.88
CA LEU A 160 -3.84 2.49 -4.75
C LEU A 160 -4.12 3.03 -3.35
N GLY A 161 -4.56 4.28 -3.28
CA GLY A 161 -4.96 4.98 -2.06
C GLY A 161 -3.80 5.39 -1.14
N ALA A 162 -2.56 5.13 -1.57
CA ALA A 162 -1.37 5.56 -0.85
C ALA A 162 -1.18 7.08 -1.00
N ALA A 163 -0.75 7.74 0.07
CA ALA A 163 -0.38 9.16 0.03
C ALA A 163 0.77 9.43 1.01
N THR A 164 1.65 10.35 0.66
CA THR A 164 2.81 10.76 1.47
C THR A 164 2.61 12.13 2.14
N ASP A 165 1.56 12.83 1.77
CA ASP A 165 1.17 14.12 2.32
C ASP A 165 -0.33 14.16 2.65
N SER A 166 -0.68 15.05 3.58
CA SER A 166 -2.06 15.28 4.01
C SER A 166 -2.96 15.94 2.95
N CYS A 167 -2.36 16.50 1.90
CA CYS A 167 -3.09 17.15 0.81
C CYS A 167 -3.49 16.16 -0.29
N GLY A 168 -2.90 14.96 -0.30
CA GLY A 168 -3.13 13.95 -1.31
C GLY A 168 -2.49 14.24 -2.66
N ASN A 169 -1.56 15.21 -2.77
CA ASN A 169 -0.99 15.64 -4.06
C ASN A 169 -0.25 14.50 -4.78
N ASN A 170 0.32 13.57 -4.02
CA ASN A 170 0.98 12.39 -4.55
C ASN A 170 0.13 11.12 -4.52
N SER A 171 -1.18 11.25 -4.27
CA SER A 171 -2.05 10.08 -4.20
C SER A 171 -2.34 9.51 -5.60
N VAL A 172 -2.28 8.19 -5.68
CA VAL A 172 -2.69 7.41 -6.85
C VAL A 172 -3.85 6.55 -6.40
N ASP A 173 -4.99 6.64 -7.08
CA ASP A 173 -6.16 5.83 -6.77
C ASP A 173 -6.96 5.53 -8.04
N LEU A 174 -7.98 4.70 -7.93
CA LEU A 174 -8.99 4.58 -8.97
C LEU A 174 -9.83 5.85 -9.01
N CYS A 175 -10.17 6.29 -10.22
CA CYS A 175 -11.04 7.43 -10.45
C CYS A 175 -12.42 7.19 -9.83
N ASP A 176 -13.09 8.30 -9.51
CA ASP A 176 -14.51 8.33 -9.21
C ASP A 176 -14.91 7.39 -8.05
N SER A 177 -15.82 6.45 -8.29
CA SER A 177 -16.38 5.53 -7.28
C SER A 177 -15.73 4.15 -7.29
N GLU A 178 -14.85 3.89 -8.26
CA GLU A 178 -14.33 2.57 -8.58
C GLU A 178 -13.40 2.06 -7.48
N GLY A 179 -12.72 2.97 -6.78
CA GLY A 179 -11.95 2.64 -5.58
C GLY A 179 -12.82 2.11 -4.45
N ASP A 180 -14.03 2.63 -4.29
CA ASP A 180 -14.96 2.17 -3.26
C ASP A 180 -15.64 0.85 -3.66
N LEU A 181 -15.93 0.66 -4.96
CA LEU A 181 -16.38 -0.63 -5.50
C LEU A 181 -15.34 -1.73 -5.26
N LEU A 182 -14.06 -1.45 -5.54
CA LEU A 182 -12.99 -2.42 -5.33
C LEU A 182 -12.81 -2.76 -3.85
N LYS A 183 -12.88 -1.78 -2.94
CA LYS A 183 -12.85 -2.03 -1.49
C LYS A 183 -14.06 -2.86 -1.04
N GLY A 184 -15.25 -2.57 -1.57
CA GLY A 184 -16.48 -3.32 -1.30
C GLY A 184 -16.38 -4.77 -1.77
N PHE A 185 -15.84 -5.00 -2.97
CA PHE A 185 -15.54 -6.33 -3.49
C PHE A 185 -14.59 -7.09 -2.55
N THR A 186 -13.49 -6.48 -2.11
CA THR A 186 -12.54 -7.15 -1.20
C THR A 186 -13.22 -7.53 0.12
N GLN A 187 -14.03 -6.64 0.69
CA GLN A 187 -14.80 -6.94 1.90
C GLN A 187 -15.77 -8.10 1.67
N HIS A 188 -16.50 -8.10 0.56
CA HIS A 188 -17.39 -9.20 0.21
C HIS A 188 -16.63 -10.52 0.06
N LEU A 189 -15.52 -10.52 -0.67
CA LEU A 189 -14.64 -11.67 -0.87
C LEU A 189 -14.14 -12.24 0.47
N SER A 190 -13.69 -11.38 1.38
CA SER A 190 -13.20 -11.80 2.70
C SER A 190 -14.27 -12.54 3.51
N SER A 191 -15.55 -12.13 3.38
CA SER A 191 -16.67 -12.79 4.05
C SER A 191 -17.01 -14.16 3.46
N GLN A 192 -16.65 -14.40 2.20
CA GLN A 192 -16.91 -15.63 1.47
C GLN A 192 -15.72 -16.60 1.46
N LEU A 193 -14.56 -16.19 1.99
CA LEU A 193 -13.29 -16.90 1.82
C LEU A 193 -13.35 -18.38 2.23
N ALA A 194 -14.09 -18.70 3.30
CA ALA A 194 -14.28 -20.07 3.78
C ALA A 194 -15.01 -20.99 2.78
N ASN A 195 -15.76 -20.43 1.83
CA ASN A 195 -16.54 -21.15 0.82
C ASN A 195 -15.79 -21.27 -0.52
N LEU A 196 -14.59 -20.67 -0.66
CA LEU A 196 -13.84 -20.57 -1.92
C LEU A 196 -12.70 -21.59 -2.02
N VAL A 197 -12.91 -22.79 -1.48
CA VAL A 197 -11.92 -23.87 -1.53
C VAL A 197 -11.82 -24.41 -2.95
N CYS A 198 -10.61 -24.61 -3.46
CA CYS A 198 -10.39 -25.30 -4.73
C CYS A 198 -10.64 -26.80 -4.58
N GLU A 199 -11.58 -27.35 -5.35
CA GLU A 199 -11.80 -28.80 -5.48
C GLU A 199 -10.88 -29.43 -6.53
#